data_AF-A0A397ABM6-F1
#
_entry.id   AF-A0A397ABM6-F1
#
_cell.length_a   1.000
_cell.length_b   1.000
_cell.length_c   1.000
_cell.angle_alpha   90.00
_cell.angle_beta   90.00
_cell.angle_gamma   90.00
#
_symmetry.space_group_name_H-M   'P 1'
#
loop_
_entity.id
_entity.type
_entity.pdbx_description
1 polymer ?
#
loop_
_entity_poly.entity_id
_entity_poly.type
_entity_poly.pdbx_seq_one_letter_code
_entity_poly.pdbx_strand_id
1 'polypeptide(L)'
;GVGDLDREHLPLLRRMADLVAPLTASFPDLQVGFHAVPSMRQLHLHVVSTDFSSPSLKHKKHWHSFTTTFFKPLADVLSTIDSTGQMAVVGERERELLEATMIVCNQCATTFKTLPQLKRHLISVHPATVSLDAVKQLLSTIFSKKRTATNASVEVPSPKRQAHASPTATSVTQ
;
A
#
# COMPACT_ATOMS: atom_id res chain seq x y z
N GLY A 1 3.88 9.92 5.01
CA GLY A 1 3.98 8.47 5.22
C GLY A 1 2.83 8.00 6.09
N VAL A 2 2.85 6.76 6.59
CA VAL A 2 1.76 6.28 7.49
C VAL A 2 1.65 7.14 8.75
N GLY A 3 2.77 7.65 9.25
CA GLY A 3 2.80 8.54 10.42
C GLY A 3 2.13 9.90 10.24
N ASP A 4 1.76 10.29 9.02
CA ASP A 4 1.05 11.55 8.73
C ASP A 4 -0.48 11.33 8.58
N LEU A 5 -0.97 10.11 8.81
CA LEU A 5 -2.39 9.78 8.64
C LEU A 5 -3.19 10.11 9.90
N ASP A 6 -4.32 10.75 9.70
CA ASP A 6 -5.28 11.17 10.72
C ASP A 6 -6.74 10.96 10.27
N ARG A 7 -7.70 11.50 11.04
CA ARG A 7 -9.13 11.40 10.74
C ARG A 7 -9.53 11.96 9.39
N GLU A 8 -8.84 12.98 8.87
CA GLU A 8 -9.17 13.57 7.56
C GLU A 8 -8.91 12.57 6.42
N HIS A 9 -8.01 11.61 6.66
CA HIS A 9 -7.63 10.60 5.67
C HIS A 9 -8.53 9.34 5.70
N LEU A 10 -9.39 9.17 6.72
CA LEU A 10 -10.26 8.00 6.84
C LEU A 10 -11.12 7.71 5.61
N PRO A 11 -11.74 8.71 4.92
CA PRO A 11 -12.51 8.44 3.71
C PRO A 11 -11.67 7.78 2.61
N LEU A 12 -10.42 8.20 2.43
CA LEU A 12 -9.50 7.60 1.46
C LEU A 12 -9.12 6.17 1.87
N LEU A 13 -8.78 5.96 3.15
CA LEU A 13 -8.36 4.65 3.66
C LEU A 13 -9.50 3.62 3.59
N ARG A 14 -10.72 4.01 3.93
CA ARG A 14 -11.92 3.16 3.78
C ARG A 14 -12.17 2.82 2.31
N ARG A 15 -12.02 3.79 1.40
CA ARG A 15 -12.11 3.53 -0.04
C ARG A 15 -11.04 2.56 -0.54
N MET A 16 -9.82 2.66 -0.02
CA MET A 16 -8.76 1.70 -0.31
C MET A 16 -9.13 0.29 0.20
N ALA A 17 -9.70 0.18 1.40
CA ALA A 17 -10.19 -1.08 1.96
C ALA A 17 -11.31 -1.70 1.11
N ASP A 18 -12.28 -0.91 0.66
CA ASP A 18 -13.37 -1.37 -0.20
C ASP A 18 -12.85 -1.87 -1.56
N LEU A 19 -11.79 -1.26 -2.09
CA LEU A 19 -11.18 -1.68 -3.35
C LEU A 19 -10.51 -3.05 -3.26
N VAL A 20 -9.94 -3.39 -2.11
CA VAL A 20 -9.19 -4.65 -1.91
C VAL A 20 -10.02 -5.74 -1.26
N ALA A 21 -11.16 -5.43 -0.64
CA ALA A 21 -12.01 -6.39 0.07
C ALA A 21 -12.38 -7.63 -0.76
N PRO A 22 -12.75 -7.54 -2.07
CA PRO A 22 -13.04 -8.74 -2.85
C PRO A 22 -11.81 -9.63 -3.08
N LEU A 23 -10.61 -9.04 -3.14
CA LEU A 23 -9.35 -9.78 -3.28
C LEU A 23 -9.02 -10.54 -2.00
N THR A 24 -9.07 -9.88 -0.85
CA THR A 24 -8.77 -10.51 0.44
C THR A 24 -9.81 -11.55 0.84
N ALA A 25 -11.07 -11.38 0.43
CA ALA A 25 -12.10 -12.40 0.60
C ALA A 25 -11.85 -13.66 -0.24
N SER A 26 -11.24 -13.51 -1.42
CA SER A 26 -10.98 -14.63 -2.34
C SER A 26 -9.62 -15.29 -2.09
N PHE A 27 -8.66 -14.54 -1.54
CA PHE A 27 -7.29 -14.97 -1.29
C PHE A 27 -6.89 -14.63 0.15
N PRO A 28 -7.11 -15.55 1.11
CA PRO A 28 -6.82 -15.30 2.53
C PRO A 28 -5.32 -15.13 2.80
N ASP A 29 -4.47 -15.64 1.92
CA ASP A 29 -3.00 -15.54 1.99
C ASP A 29 -2.47 -14.18 1.47
N LEU A 30 -3.32 -13.17 1.37
CA LEU A 30 -2.92 -11.79 1.07
C LEU A 30 -2.83 -10.98 2.36
N GLN A 31 -1.74 -10.22 2.48
CA GLN A 31 -1.64 -9.15 3.46
C GLN A 31 -1.78 -7.79 2.78
N VAL A 32 -2.43 -6.87 3.50
CA VAL A 32 -2.75 -5.54 2.99
C VAL A 32 -2.37 -4.49 4.02
N GLY A 33 -1.57 -3.52 3.60
CA GLY A 33 -1.05 -2.52 4.53
C GLY A 33 0.01 -1.61 3.93
N PHE A 34 0.77 -0.98 4.80
CA PHE A 34 1.72 0.06 4.46
C PHE A 34 3.08 -0.20 5.12
N HIS A 35 4.14 0.35 4.55
CA HIS A 35 5.40 0.47 5.28
C HIS A 35 5.33 1.63 6.28
N ALA A 36 5.80 1.42 7.51
CA ALA A 36 5.86 2.44 8.54
C ALA A 36 6.63 3.67 8.06
N VAL A 37 7.82 3.43 7.52
CA VAL A 37 8.60 4.43 6.78
C VAL A 37 8.46 4.15 5.29
N PRO A 38 7.84 5.05 4.51
CA PRO A 38 7.63 4.80 3.10
C PRO A 38 8.93 4.95 2.30
N SER A 39 9.12 4.11 1.28
CA SER A 39 10.22 4.24 0.31
C SER A 39 9.94 5.30 -0.77
N MET A 40 8.68 5.70 -0.92
CA MET A 40 8.20 6.66 -1.91
C MET A 40 7.40 7.76 -1.23
N ARG A 41 7.36 8.97 -1.82
CA ARG A 41 6.68 10.12 -1.24
C ARG A 41 5.15 9.94 -1.14
N GLN A 42 4.54 9.35 -2.17
CA GLN A 42 3.09 9.15 -2.22
C GLN A 42 2.68 7.95 -1.36
N LEU A 43 1.54 8.08 -0.68
CA LEU A 43 0.92 6.97 0.03
C LEU A 43 0.59 5.85 -0.96
N HIS A 44 1.04 4.64 -0.68
CA HIS A 44 0.79 3.48 -1.51
C HIS A 44 0.43 2.29 -0.62
N LEU A 45 -0.70 1.66 -0.92
CA LEU A 45 -1.15 0.46 -0.25
C LEU A 45 -0.47 -0.75 -0.89
N HIS A 46 0.17 -1.58 -0.09
CA HIS A 46 0.65 -2.89 -0.50
C HIS A 46 -0.48 -3.90 -0.43
N VAL A 47 -0.62 -4.68 -1.48
CA VAL A 47 -1.40 -5.92 -1.51
C VAL A 47 -0.42 -6.99 -1.99
N VAL A 48 0.00 -7.87 -1.08
CA VAL A 48 1.09 -8.82 -1.33
C VAL A 48 0.73 -10.17 -0.74
N SER A 49 1.09 -11.25 -1.42
CA SER A 49 0.87 -12.61 -0.93
C SER A 49 1.92 -13.00 0.11
N THR A 50 1.56 -13.89 1.01
CA THR A 50 2.39 -14.34 2.15
C THR A 50 3.39 -15.45 1.79
N ASP A 51 3.36 -15.97 0.55
CA ASP A 51 4.34 -16.94 0.04
C ASP A 51 5.70 -16.28 -0.28
N PHE A 52 5.70 -14.99 -0.61
CA PHE A 52 6.90 -14.21 -0.96
C PHE A 52 7.84 -14.87 -2.01
N SER A 53 7.27 -15.69 -2.89
CA SER A 53 7.99 -16.37 -3.97
C SER A 53 8.20 -15.40 -5.13
N SER A 54 9.28 -14.62 -5.06
CA SER A 54 9.62 -13.66 -6.12
C SER A 54 11.13 -13.54 -6.36
N PRO A 55 11.56 -13.42 -7.63
CA PRO A 55 12.95 -13.07 -7.95
C PRO A 55 13.32 -11.67 -7.42
N SER A 56 12.35 -10.79 -7.20
CA SER A 56 12.56 -9.43 -6.68
C SER A 56 12.81 -9.36 -5.17
N LEU A 57 12.56 -10.46 -4.44
CA LEU A 57 12.95 -10.58 -3.03
C LEU A 57 14.46 -10.84 -2.94
N LYS A 58 15.27 -9.78 -2.96
CA LYS A 58 16.74 -9.87 -3.10
C LYS A 58 17.51 -9.73 -1.80
N HIS A 59 16.99 -8.97 -0.83
CA HIS A 59 17.74 -8.56 0.36
C HIS A 59 16.92 -8.74 1.63
N LYS A 60 17.57 -8.84 2.79
CA LYS A 60 16.92 -8.99 4.11
C LYS A 60 15.92 -7.88 4.39
N LYS A 61 16.27 -6.64 4.01
CA LYS A 61 15.38 -5.48 4.14
C LYS A 61 14.03 -5.67 3.46
N HIS A 62 14.00 -6.30 2.27
CA HIS A 62 12.74 -6.59 1.59
C HIS A 62 11.90 -7.60 2.37
N TRP A 63 12.53 -8.58 3.03
CA TRP A 63 11.80 -9.51 3.89
C TRP A 63 11.25 -8.80 5.13
N HIS A 64 12.15 -8.15 5.88
CA HIS A 64 11.80 -7.49 7.14
C HIS A 64 10.76 -6.39 6.97
N SER A 65 10.73 -5.70 5.82
CA SER A 65 9.74 -4.65 5.57
C SER A 65 8.30 -5.16 5.50
N PHE A 66 8.10 -6.45 5.17
CA PHE A 66 6.77 -7.06 5.11
C PHE A 66 6.48 -8.02 6.26
N THR A 67 7.49 -8.56 6.95
CA THR A 67 7.28 -9.62 7.96
C THR A 67 7.60 -9.18 9.40
N THR A 68 7.73 -7.89 9.65
CA THR A 68 7.92 -7.31 10.99
C THR A 68 6.87 -6.24 11.24
N THR A 69 6.86 -5.66 12.45
CA THR A 69 6.01 -4.51 12.78
C THR A 69 6.33 -3.23 11.98
N PHE A 70 7.34 -3.27 11.11
CA PHE A 70 7.54 -2.28 10.05
C PHE A 70 6.39 -2.26 9.04
N PHE A 71 5.77 -3.42 8.76
CA PHE A 71 4.53 -3.48 8.00
C PHE A 71 3.36 -3.12 8.92
N LYS A 72 2.55 -2.16 8.51
CA LYS A 72 1.37 -1.66 9.23
C LYS A 72 0.11 -2.15 8.51
N PRO A 73 -0.58 -3.17 9.03
CA PRO A 73 -1.81 -3.67 8.43
C PRO A 73 -2.85 -2.56 8.27
N LEU A 74 -3.58 -2.56 7.15
CA LEU A 74 -4.58 -1.53 6.86
C LEU A 74 -5.69 -1.50 7.94
N ALA A 75 -6.10 -2.67 8.43
CA ALA A 75 -7.09 -2.79 9.49
C ALA A 75 -6.62 -2.12 10.79
N ASP A 76 -5.36 -2.33 11.17
CA ASP A 76 -4.77 -1.73 12.38
C ASP A 76 -4.65 -0.21 12.24
N VAL A 77 -4.27 0.28 11.06
CA VAL A 77 -4.21 1.73 10.77
C VAL A 77 -5.59 2.36 10.92
N LEU A 78 -6.63 1.77 10.32
CA LEU A 78 -8.02 2.23 10.44
C LEU A 78 -8.48 2.25 11.90
N SER A 79 -8.30 1.13 12.61
CA SER A 79 -8.68 1.00 14.02
C SER A 79 -7.92 1.99 14.92
N THR A 80 -6.64 2.25 14.62
CA THR A 80 -5.83 3.22 15.36
C THR A 80 -6.40 4.62 15.17
N ILE A 81 -6.60 5.07 13.93
CA ILE A 81 -7.11 6.42 13.66
C ILE A 81 -8.54 6.60 14.19
N ASP A 82 -9.40 5.59 14.07
CA ASP A 82 -10.77 5.65 14.62
C ASP A 82 -10.74 5.86 16.16
N SER A 83 -9.80 5.21 16.87
CA SER A 83 -9.70 5.27 18.33
C SER A 83 -8.91 6.47 18.87
N THR A 84 -7.73 6.77 18.32
CA THR A 84 -6.80 7.80 18.81
C THR A 84 -6.88 9.11 18.02
N GLY A 85 -7.46 9.08 16.82
CA GLY A 85 -7.54 10.21 15.89
C GLY A 85 -6.36 10.35 14.92
N GLN A 86 -5.24 9.69 15.17
CA GLN A 86 -4.04 9.79 14.33
C GLN A 86 -3.07 8.63 14.53
N MET A 87 -2.25 8.36 13.53
CA MET A 87 -1.13 7.44 13.67
C MET A 87 -0.04 8.04 14.55
N ALA A 88 0.64 7.19 15.32
CA ALA A 88 1.84 7.61 16.03
C ALA A 88 2.94 8.01 15.04
N VAL A 89 3.73 9.01 15.43
CA VAL A 89 4.93 9.40 14.67
C VAL A 89 5.85 8.19 14.55
N VAL A 90 6.19 7.83 13.33
CA VAL A 90 7.09 6.71 13.04
C VAL A 90 8.52 7.17 13.27
N GLY A 91 9.24 6.47 14.16
CA GLY A 91 10.56 6.86 14.62
C GLY A 91 11.70 6.08 13.96
N GLU A 92 12.91 6.26 14.49
CA GLU A 92 14.10 5.51 14.06
C GLU A 92 14.01 4.02 14.40
N ARG A 93 13.29 3.68 15.47
CA ARG A 93 13.09 2.31 15.94
C ARG A 93 12.50 1.40 14.86
N GLU A 94 11.58 1.90 14.05
CA GLU A 94 11.05 1.13 12.92
C GLU A 94 12.12 0.83 11.88
N ARG A 95 13.07 1.72 11.63
CA ARG A 95 14.15 1.50 10.65
C ARG A 95 15.12 0.41 11.13
N GLU A 96 15.36 0.31 12.43
CA GLU A 96 16.22 -0.73 13.01
C GLU A 96 15.71 -2.15 12.73
N LEU A 97 14.38 -2.33 12.63
CA LEU A 97 13.77 -3.62 12.27
C LEU A 97 14.26 -4.15 10.92
N LEU A 98 14.63 -3.26 10.00
CA LEU A 98 15.11 -3.63 8.67
C LEU A 98 16.55 -4.16 8.68
N GLU A 99 17.33 -3.82 9.71
CA GLU A 99 18.74 -4.21 9.85
C GLU A 99 18.92 -5.50 10.67
N ALA A 100 17.83 -6.18 11.01
CA ALA A 100 17.87 -7.44 11.74
C ALA A 100 18.77 -8.48 11.05
N THR A 101 19.62 -9.13 11.83
CA THR A 101 20.60 -10.08 11.30
C THR A 101 19.98 -11.44 11.00
N MET A 102 18.95 -11.84 11.75
CA MET A 102 18.25 -13.11 11.60
C MET A 102 16.93 -12.93 10.87
N ILE A 103 16.62 -13.88 10.00
CA ILE A 103 15.39 -13.90 9.21
C ILE A 103 14.46 -14.94 9.82
N VAL A 104 13.27 -14.52 10.25
CA VAL A 104 12.25 -15.40 10.80
C VAL A 104 11.21 -15.70 9.71
N CYS A 105 10.87 -16.98 9.50
CA CYS A 105 9.79 -17.37 8.60
C CYS A 105 8.45 -16.83 9.11
N ASN A 106 7.65 -16.24 8.21
CA ASN A 106 6.32 -15.70 8.53
C ASN A 106 5.25 -16.78 8.77
N GLN A 107 5.51 -18.04 8.43
CA GLN A 107 4.53 -19.12 8.49
C GLN A 107 4.80 -20.14 9.62
N CYS A 108 6.05 -20.37 9.99
CA CYS A 108 6.41 -21.37 11.00
C CYS A 108 7.46 -20.92 12.05
N ALA A 109 7.84 -19.64 12.04
CA ALA A 109 8.84 -19.06 12.94
C ALA A 109 10.27 -19.66 12.89
N THR A 110 10.56 -20.59 11.97
CA THR A 110 11.93 -21.10 11.74
C THR A 110 12.86 -19.94 11.35
N THR A 111 14.09 -19.95 11.86
CA THR A 111 15.06 -18.87 11.67
C THR A 111 16.17 -19.21 10.67
N PHE A 112 16.61 -18.21 9.91
CA PHE A 112 17.62 -18.35 8.87
C PHE A 112 18.63 -17.21 8.92
N LYS A 113 19.89 -17.50 8.60
CA LYS A 113 20.95 -16.48 8.51
C LYS A 113 20.95 -15.76 7.17
N THR A 114 20.46 -16.42 6.12
CA THR A 114 20.54 -15.92 4.74
C THR A 114 19.21 -16.09 4.00
N LEU A 115 18.93 -15.17 3.09
CA LEU A 115 17.71 -15.17 2.29
C LEU A 115 17.58 -16.42 1.37
N PRO A 116 18.67 -16.94 0.74
CA PRO A 116 18.56 -18.18 -0.04
C PRO A 116 18.15 -19.40 0.79
N GLN A 117 18.56 -19.50 2.06
CA GLN A 117 18.11 -20.57 2.95
C GLN A 117 16.61 -20.48 3.19
N LEU A 118 16.12 -19.28 3.52
CA LEU A 118 14.69 -19.03 3.68
C LEU A 118 13.91 -19.36 2.39
N LYS A 119 14.37 -18.92 1.22
CA LYS A 119 13.68 -19.18 -0.06
C LYS A 119 13.51 -20.68 -0.32
N ARG A 120 14.54 -21.50 -0.07
CA ARG A 120 14.43 -22.96 -0.19
C ARG A 120 13.42 -23.53 0.80
N HIS A 121 13.39 -23.00 2.02
CA HIS A 121 12.42 -23.40 3.02
C HIS A 121 10.98 -23.06 2.60
N LEU A 122 10.72 -21.83 2.11
CA LEU A 122 9.39 -21.45 1.61
C LEU A 122 8.93 -22.38 0.49
N ILE A 123 9.79 -22.68 -0.48
CA ILE A 123 9.44 -23.56 -1.61
C ILE A 123 9.12 -25.00 -1.15
N SER A 124 9.86 -25.53 -0.18
CA SER A 124 9.75 -26.94 0.22
C SER A 124 8.72 -27.21 1.32
N VAL A 125 8.48 -26.24 2.21
CA VAL A 125 7.61 -26.40 3.39
C VAL A 125 6.31 -25.62 3.24
N HIS A 126 6.32 -24.51 2.48
CA HIS A 126 5.21 -23.56 2.37
C HIS A 126 4.95 -23.20 0.89
N PRO A 127 4.62 -24.18 0.03
CA PRO A 127 4.45 -23.91 -1.39
C PRO A 127 3.34 -22.89 -1.63
N ALA A 128 3.54 -22.01 -2.62
CA ALA A 128 2.59 -20.96 -2.95
C ALA A 128 1.22 -21.55 -3.31
N THR A 129 0.19 -21.04 -2.64
CA THR A 129 -1.22 -21.44 -2.79
C THR A 129 -1.97 -20.53 -3.75
N VAL A 130 -1.46 -19.32 -3.99
CA VAL A 130 -2.10 -18.30 -4.83
C VAL A 130 -1.54 -18.33 -6.25
N SER A 131 -2.39 -18.64 -7.23
CA SER A 131 -2.05 -18.55 -8.66
C SER A 131 -2.19 -17.12 -9.18
N LEU A 132 -1.16 -16.63 -9.86
CA LEU A 132 -1.16 -15.30 -10.49
C LEU A 132 -2.30 -15.16 -11.52
N ASP A 133 -2.65 -16.24 -12.21
CA ASP A 133 -3.72 -16.21 -13.21
C ASP A 133 -5.10 -16.08 -12.57
N ALA A 134 -5.33 -16.76 -11.44
CA ALA A 134 -6.54 -16.60 -10.65
C ALA A 134 -6.69 -15.16 -10.15
N VAL A 135 -5.59 -14.54 -9.67
CA VAL A 135 -5.59 -13.14 -9.24
C VAL A 135 -5.91 -12.21 -10.42
N LYS A 136 -5.26 -12.38 -11.57
CA LYS A 136 -5.52 -11.57 -12.77
C LYS A 136 -6.97 -11.68 -13.24
N GLN A 137 -7.53 -12.89 -13.26
CA GLN A 137 -8.91 -13.13 -13.66
C GLN A 137 -9.89 -12.42 -12.72
N LEU A 138 -9.66 -12.50 -11.40
CA LEU A 138 -10.49 -11.82 -10.42
C LEU A 138 -10.39 -10.29 -10.56
N LEU A 139 -9.17 -9.74 -10.69
CA LEU A 139 -8.96 -8.30 -10.90
C LEU A 139 -9.70 -7.81 -12.15
N SER A 140 -9.60 -8.55 -13.26
CA SER A 140 -10.32 -8.20 -14.49
C SER A 140 -11.83 -8.15 -14.27
N THR A 141 -12.38 -9.07 -13.47
CA THR A 141 -13.81 -9.12 -13.16
C THR A 141 -14.25 -7.94 -12.28
N ILE A 142 -13.46 -7.62 -11.26
CA ILE A 142 -13.72 -6.49 -10.34
C ILE A 142 -13.70 -5.16 -11.10
N PHE A 143 -12.67 -4.94 -11.91
CA PHE A 143 -12.49 -3.65 -12.60
C PHE A 143 -13.34 -3.51 -13.86
N SER A 144 -13.73 -4.60 -14.52
CA SER A 144 -14.71 -4.55 -15.63
C SER A 144 -16.13 -4.25 -15.16
N LYS A 145 -16.59 -4.86 -14.04
CA LYS A 145 -17.91 -4.57 -13.45
C LYS A 145 -18.04 -3.13 -12.94
N LYS A 146 -16.94 -2.50 -12.50
CA LYS A 146 -16.97 -1.12 -12.01
C LYS A 146 -17.13 -0.09 -13.14
N ARG A 147 -16.60 -0.35 -14.34
CA ARG A 147 -16.80 0.53 -15.52
C ARG A 147 -18.26 0.64 -15.96
N THR A 148 -19.03 -0.44 -15.84
CA THR A 148 -20.46 -0.42 -16.18
C THR A 148 -21.31 0.28 -15.10
N ALA A 149 -20.85 0.30 -13.84
CA ALA A 149 -21.57 0.93 -12.73
C ALA A 149 -21.33 2.45 -12.62
N THR A 150 -20.21 2.98 -13.13
CA THR A 150 -19.84 4.41 -13.01
C THR A 150 -20.24 5.29 -14.21
N ASN A 151 -20.96 4.74 -15.19
CA ASN A 151 -21.46 5.50 -16.35
C ASN A 151 -22.86 6.14 -16.13
N ALA A 152 -23.35 6.22 -14.90
CA ALA A 152 -24.43 7.15 -14.57
C ALA A 152 -23.84 8.56 -14.46
N SER A 153 -24.01 9.34 -15.53
CA SER A 153 -23.45 10.68 -15.77
C SER A 153 -23.59 11.61 -14.56
N VAL A 154 -22.45 12.12 -14.06
CA VAL A 154 -22.42 13.36 -13.28
C VAL A 154 -21.88 14.43 -14.21
N GLU A 155 -22.77 15.30 -14.66
CA GLU A 155 -22.44 16.48 -15.47
C GLU A 155 -21.81 17.53 -14.55
N VAL A 156 -20.54 17.89 -14.79
CA VAL A 156 -19.83 18.93 -14.05
C VAL A 156 -19.78 20.19 -14.91
N PRO A 157 -20.34 21.35 -14.47
CA PRO A 157 -20.29 22.57 -15.26
C PRO A 157 -18.85 23.12 -15.35
N SER A 158 -18.45 23.51 -16.56
CA SER A 158 -17.13 24.09 -16.82
C SER A 158 -17.01 25.54 -16.29
N PRO A 159 -15.89 25.93 -15.66
CA PRO A 159 -15.70 27.30 -15.22
C PRO A 159 -15.33 28.23 -16.38
N LYS A 160 -16.07 29.34 -16.52
CA LYS A 160 -15.78 30.40 -17.48
C LYS A 160 -14.48 31.12 -17.10
N ARG A 161 -13.53 31.14 -18.04
CA ARG A 161 -12.22 31.81 -17.92
C ARG A 161 -12.41 33.32 -18.08
N GLN A 162 -12.21 34.12 -17.02
CA GLN A 162 -12.11 35.57 -17.13
C GLN A 162 -10.70 35.96 -17.58
N ALA A 163 -10.60 36.76 -18.63
CA ALA A 163 -9.35 37.33 -19.12
C ALA A 163 -9.04 38.61 -18.33
N HIS A 164 -7.90 38.64 -17.64
CA HIS A 164 -7.34 39.88 -17.09
C HIS A 164 -6.55 40.60 -18.20
N ALA A 165 -6.94 41.83 -18.50
CA ALA A 165 -6.21 42.74 -19.39
C ALA A 165 -5.07 43.42 -18.62
N SER A 166 -3.88 43.46 -19.22
CA SER A 166 -2.73 44.23 -18.73
C SER A 166 -2.87 45.71 -19.13
N PRO A 167 -2.47 46.68 -18.28
CA PRO A 167 -2.50 48.09 -18.63
C PRO A 167 -1.28 48.52 -19.44
N THR A 168 -1.54 49.29 -20.50
CA THR A 168 -0.58 49.93 -21.40
C THR A 168 0.11 51.12 -20.71
N ALA A 169 1.43 51.22 -20.85
CA ALA A 169 2.21 52.37 -20.40
C ALA A 169 2.08 53.55 -21.39
N THR A 170 1.69 54.72 -20.88
CA THR A 170 1.64 55.97 -21.65
C THR A 170 2.95 56.73 -21.46
N SER A 171 3.66 56.99 -22.55
CA SER A 171 4.77 57.94 -22.60
C SER A 171 4.20 59.35 -22.68
N VAL A 172 4.69 60.26 -21.83
CA VAL A 172 4.45 61.71 -21.93
C VAL A 172 5.80 62.39 -22.07
N THR A 173 5.99 63.03 -23.20
CA THR A 173 7.06 63.98 -23.51
C THR A 173 6.58 65.39 -23.18
N GLN A 174 7.32 66.09 -22.34
CA GLN A 174 7.70 67.51 -22.49
C GLN A 174 8.81 67.84 -21.50
#